data_AF-A0AAE8FRA2-F1
#
_entry.id   AF-A0AAE8FRA2-F1
#
_cell.length_a   1.000
_cell.length_b   1.000
_cell.length_c   1.000
_cell.angle_alpha   90.00
_cell.angle_beta   90.00
_cell.angle_gamma   90.00
#
_symmetry.space_group_name_H-M   'P 1'
#
loop_
_entity.id
_entity.type
_entity.pdbx_description
1 polymer ?
#
loop_
_entity_poly.entity_id
_entity_poly.type
_entity_poly.pdbx_seq_one_letter_code
_entity_poly.pdbx_strand_id
1 'polypeptide(L)'
;LTVDRVTGIVSRGGAIMARWCLAHHQENFLYTHFEEICEIMKTYDIAFSLGDGLRPGSIADANDEAQFAELETLGELTEIAWKHDVQVMIEGPGHVPMDKIKENVDKQMEICKEAPFYTLGPLTTDIAPGYDHITSAIGAAMIGWYGTAML
;
A
#
# COMPACT_ATOMS: atom_id res chain seq x y z
N LEU A 1 -11.07 11.70 2.64
CA LEU A 1 -10.92 10.79 1.49
C LEU A 1 -11.61 9.44 1.72
N THR A 2 -11.51 8.81 2.89
CA THR A 2 -12.07 7.46 3.12
C THR A 2 -13.51 7.40 3.66
N VAL A 3 -14.17 8.55 3.87
CA VAL A 3 -15.51 8.63 4.50
C VAL A 3 -16.59 7.99 3.61
N ASP A 4 -16.43 8.09 2.29
CA ASP A 4 -17.42 7.62 1.31
C ASP A 4 -17.13 6.20 0.78
N ARG A 5 -16.09 5.53 1.31
CA ARG A 5 -15.79 4.13 0.96
C ARG A 5 -16.86 3.18 1.47
N VAL A 6 -17.10 2.12 0.71
CA VAL A 6 -18.00 1.02 1.09
C VAL A 6 -17.46 0.26 2.29
N THR A 7 -16.14 0.02 2.34
CA THR A 7 -15.50 -0.75 3.42
C THR A 7 -14.56 0.07 4.31
N GLY A 8 -14.44 1.38 4.07
CA GLY A 8 -13.62 2.28 4.88
C GLY A 8 -12.13 1.94 4.85
N ILE A 9 -11.49 1.93 6.03
CA ILE A 9 -10.08 1.55 6.21
C ILE A 9 -10.02 0.12 6.72
N VAL A 10 -9.58 -0.82 5.86
CA VAL A 10 -9.47 -2.24 6.21
C VAL A 10 -8.08 -2.67 6.67
N SER A 11 -7.06 -1.82 6.47
CA SER A 11 -5.73 -2.04 7.03
C SER A 11 -5.80 -1.89 8.55
N ARG A 12 -5.37 -2.93 9.27
CA ARG A 12 -5.29 -2.87 10.74
C ARG A 12 -4.33 -1.77 11.20
N GLY A 13 -3.14 -1.69 10.60
CA GLY A 13 -2.14 -0.67 10.92
C GLY A 13 -2.64 0.73 10.52
N GLY A 14 -3.20 0.87 9.32
CA GLY A 14 -3.80 2.11 8.85
C GLY A 14 -4.93 2.61 9.76
N ALA A 15 -5.82 1.73 10.22
CA ALA A 15 -6.91 2.09 11.12
C ALA A 15 -6.42 2.54 12.52
N ILE A 16 -5.34 1.94 13.03
CA ILE A 16 -4.71 2.37 14.29
C ILE A 16 -4.16 3.79 14.13
N MET A 17 -3.44 4.05 13.04
CA MET A 17 -2.88 5.37 12.77
C MET A 17 -3.96 6.42 12.51
N ALA A 18 -4.99 6.11 11.73
CA ALA A 18 -6.13 6.99 11.50
C ALA A 18 -6.82 7.37 12.82
N ARG A 19 -7.05 6.40 13.72
CA ARG A 19 -7.60 6.67 15.05
C ARG A 19 -6.70 7.58 15.88
N TRP A 20 -5.39 7.36 15.84
CA TRP A 20 -4.43 8.20 16.55
C TRP A 20 -4.44 9.64 16.03
N CYS A 21 -4.40 9.84 14.70
CA CYS A 21 -4.44 11.16 14.07
C CYS A 21 -5.73 11.91 14.40
N LEU A 22 -6.89 11.23 14.38
CA LEU A 22 -8.18 11.82 14.73
C LEU A 22 -8.28 12.18 16.22
N ALA A 23 -7.71 11.36 17.11
CA ALA A 23 -7.74 11.64 18.54
C ALA A 23 -6.90 12.88 18.92
N HIS A 24 -5.76 13.07 18.25
CA HIS A 24 -4.82 14.14 18.58
C HIS A 24 -4.93 15.35 17.66
N HIS A 25 -5.63 15.23 16.52
CA HIS A 25 -5.65 16.23 15.45
C HIS A 25 -4.23 16.63 15.02
N GLN A 26 -3.36 15.63 14.87
CA GLN A 26 -1.95 15.78 14.51
C GLN A 26 -1.62 14.86 13.33
N GLU A 27 -0.57 15.24 12.59
CA GLU A 27 -0.02 14.42 11.52
C GLU A 27 0.54 13.10 12.08
N ASN A 28 0.48 12.04 11.27
CA ASN A 28 1.01 10.72 11.59
C ASN A 28 2.46 10.82 12.11
N PHE A 29 2.68 10.43 13.37
CA PHE A 29 4.01 10.53 13.97
C PHE A 29 5.07 9.65 13.26
N LEU A 30 4.66 8.58 12.58
CA LEU A 30 5.59 7.76 11.76
C LEU A 30 6.07 8.54 10.53
N TYR A 31 5.22 9.40 9.99
CA TYR A 31 5.58 10.30 8.90
C TYR A 31 6.47 11.44 9.41
N THR A 32 6.08 12.10 10.51
CA THR A 32 6.84 13.24 11.04
C THR A 32 8.23 12.88 11.54
N HIS A 33 8.44 11.63 12.00
CA HIS A 33 9.72 11.13 12.50
C HIS A 33 10.41 10.17 11.50
N PHE A 34 10.02 10.18 10.22
CA PHE A 34 10.48 9.17 9.25
C PHE A 34 12.01 9.14 9.06
N GLU A 35 12.69 10.29 9.05
CA GLU A 35 14.16 10.34 8.98
C GLU A 35 14.84 9.73 10.21
N GLU A 36 14.28 9.92 11.41
CA GLU A 36 14.79 9.27 12.65
C GLU A 36 14.63 7.76 12.58
N ILE A 37 13.53 7.28 12.00
CA ILE A 37 13.31 5.85 11.76
C ILE A 37 14.34 5.32 10.75
N CYS A 38 14.66 6.09 9.69
CA CYS A 38 15.69 5.72 8.72
C CYS A 38 17.06 5.51 9.39
N GLU A 39 17.48 6.39 10.30
CA GLU A 39 18.75 6.24 11.04
C GLU A 39 18.80 4.95 11.87
N ILE A 40 17.68 4.59 12.51
CA ILE A 40 17.56 3.33 13.25
C ILE A 40 17.68 2.16 12.29
N MET A 41 16.91 2.16 11.19
CA MET A 41 16.88 1.06 10.24
C MET A 41 18.22 0.84 9.52
N LYS A 42 18.90 1.94 9.15
CA LYS A 42 20.26 1.94 8.58
C LYS A 42 21.26 1.23 9.48
N THR A 43 21.17 1.44 10.79
CA THR A 43 22.10 0.85 11.78
C THR A 43 22.10 -0.69 11.72
N TYR A 44 20.98 -1.30 11.33
CA TYR A 44 20.78 -2.74 11.38
C TYR A 44 20.49 -3.39 10.02
N ASP A 45 20.61 -2.64 8.92
CA ASP A 45 20.26 -3.11 7.56
C ASP A 45 18.84 -3.71 7.50
N ILE A 46 17.86 -2.99 8.07
CA ILE A 46 16.45 -3.36 8.02
C ILE A 46 15.82 -2.63 6.83
N ALA A 47 15.20 -3.38 5.91
CA ALA A 47 14.46 -2.81 4.80
C ALA A 47 13.09 -2.28 5.24
N PHE A 48 12.64 -1.18 4.60
CA PHE A 48 11.26 -0.72 4.69
C PHE A 48 10.34 -1.59 3.84
N SER A 49 9.22 -1.99 4.43
CA SER A 49 7.99 -2.31 3.73
C SER A 49 7.03 -1.16 3.98
N LEU A 50 6.91 -0.22 3.05
CA LEU A 50 6.06 0.95 3.22
C LEU A 50 4.60 0.54 3.04
N GLY A 51 3.86 0.55 4.16
CA GLY A 51 2.55 -0.09 4.26
C GLY A 51 1.43 0.64 3.52
N ASP A 52 0.47 -0.15 3.04
CA ASP A 52 -0.73 0.30 2.33
C ASP A 52 -1.91 0.51 3.30
N GLY A 53 -1.74 1.47 4.23
CA GLY A 53 -2.71 1.82 5.26
C GLY A 53 -4.11 2.14 4.75
N LEU A 54 -4.22 2.65 3.52
CA LEU A 54 -5.44 3.03 2.83
C LEU A 54 -5.77 2.11 1.64
N ARG A 55 -5.26 0.86 1.60
CA ARG A 55 -5.66 -0.10 0.55
C ARG A 55 -7.19 -0.32 0.47
N PRO A 56 -7.72 -0.70 -0.71
CA PRO A 56 -9.13 -1.04 -0.87
C PRO A 56 -9.48 -2.38 -0.23
N GLY A 57 -10.58 -2.41 0.53
CA GLY A 57 -11.16 -3.62 1.14
C GLY A 57 -12.38 -4.19 0.42
N SER A 58 -12.75 -3.56 -0.69
CA SER A 58 -13.77 -4.05 -1.62
C SER A 58 -13.45 -3.59 -3.03
N ILE A 59 -13.99 -4.29 -4.02
CA ILE A 59 -13.89 -3.94 -5.44
C ILE A 59 -14.41 -2.52 -5.72
N ALA A 60 -15.40 -2.06 -4.96
CA ALA A 60 -15.98 -0.73 -5.09
C ALA A 60 -15.01 0.39 -4.71
N ASP A 61 -14.11 0.12 -3.76
CA ASP A 61 -13.15 1.11 -3.24
C ASP A 61 -11.82 1.12 -4.02
N ALA A 62 -11.67 0.24 -5.01
CA ALA A 62 -10.43 0.07 -5.77
C ALA A 62 -10.10 1.28 -6.65
N ASN A 63 -8.83 1.72 -6.59
CA ASN A 63 -8.25 2.84 -7.35
C ASN A 63 -8.90 4.19 -7.00
N ASP A 64 -9.38 4.34 -5.77
CA ASP A 64 -9.92 5.61 -5.31
C ASP A 64 -8.82 6.63 -4.95
N GLU A 65 -9.26 7.86 -4.66
CA GLU A 65 -8.36 8.96 -4.32
C GLU A 65 -7.55 8.71 -3.05
N ALA A 66 -8.15 8.06 -2.04
CA ALA A 66 -7.44 7.76 -0.79
C ALA A 66 -6.28 6.79 -1.00
N GLN A 67 -6.49 5.76 -1.83
CA GLN A 67 -5.46 4.78 -2.15
C GLN A 67 -4.27 5.45 -2.86
N PHE A 68 -4.55 6.23 -3.92
CA PHE A 68 -3.47 6.84 -4.69
C PHE A 68 -2.78 8.00 -3.98
N ALA A 69 -3.50 8.76 -3.13
CA ALA A 69 -2.86 9.77 -2.28
C ALA A 69 -1.83 9.16 -1.31
N GLU A 70 -2.13 7.98 -0.75
CA GLU A 70 -1.14 7.25 0.06
C GLU A 70 0.04 6.80 -0.82
N LEU A 71 -0.21 6.22 -2.00
CA LEU A 71 0.85 5.77 -2.91
C LEU A 71 1.81 6.90 -3.30
N GLU A 72 1.29 8.10 -3.59
CA GLU A 72 2.09 9.32 -3.83
C GLU A 72 3.00 9.63 -2.64
N THR A 73 2.45 9.57 -1.43
CA THR A 73 3.22 9.77 -0.18
C THR A 73 4.29 8.68 -0.02
N LEU A 74 4.00 7.42 -0.35
CA LEU A 74 5.00 6.35 -0.28
C LEU A 74 6.14 6.58 -1.29
N GLY A 75 5.85 7.16 -2.46
CA GLY A 75 6.86 7.58 -3.44
C GLY A 75 7.81 8.66 -2.93
N GLU A 76 7.30 9.61 -2.13
CA GLU A 76 8.11 10.60 -1.41
C GLU A 76 8.97 9.96 -0.32
N LEU A 77 8.35 9.14 0.54
CA LEU A 77 9.06 8.45 1.63
C LEU A 77 10.16 7.52 1.11
N THR A 78 9.97 6.93 -0.07
CA THR A 78 10.99 6.13 -0.75
C THR A 78 12.23 6.96 -1.08
N GLU A 79 12.07 8.19 -1.58
CA GLU A 79 13.22 9.07 -1.82
C GLU A 79 13.95 9.43 -0.53
N ILE A 80 13.20 9.68 0.54
CA ILE A 80 13.79 9.98 1.85
C ILE A 80 14.59 8.76 2.32
N ALA A 81 14.01 7.57 2.37
CA ALA A 81 14.71 6.36 2.78
C ALA A 81 15.97 6.08 1.94
N TRP A 82 15.91 6.30 0.62
CA TRP A 82 17.08 6.14 -0.26
C TRP A 82 18.18 7.18 -0.01
N LYS A 83 17.85 8.43 0.38
CA LYS A 83 18.86 9.41 0.81
C LYS A 83 19.63 8.95 2.06
N HIS A 84 19.02 8.12 2.89
CA HIS A 84 19.63 7.51 4.06
C HIS A 84 20.28 6.14 3.78
N ASP A 85 20.34 5.68 2.52
CA ASP A 85 20.80 4.34 2.12
C ASP A 85 20.00 3.18 2.74
N VAL A 86 18.69 3.37 3.00
CA VAL A 86 17.82 2.31 3.53
C VAL A 86 17.07 1.64 2.38
N GLN A 87 17.05 0.31 2.36
CA GLN A 87 16.32 -0.49 1.35
C GLN A 87 14.81 -0.31 1.49
N VAL A 88 14.07 -0.31 0.37
CA VAL A 88 12.62 -0.05 0.37
C VAL A 88 11.90 -1.01 -0.58
N MET A 89 10.75 -1.52 -0.14
CA MET A 89 9.67 -2.05 -0.97
C MET A 89 8.34 -1.37 -0.60
N ILE A 90 7.39 -1.37 -1.53
CA ILE A 90 6.08 -0.70 -1.38
C ILE A 90 5.01 -1.76 -1.23
N GLU A 91 4.13 -1.63 -0.25
CA GLU A 91 2.94 -2.47 -0.14
C GLU A 91 1.83 -1.99 -1.07
N GLY A 92 1.04 -2.93 -1.59
CA GLY A 92 0.05 -2.71 -2.63
C GLY A 92 -1.27 -3.43 -2.39
N PRO A 93 -2.29 -3.09 -3.18
CA PRO A 93 -3.70 -3.23 -2.83
C PRO A 93 -4.18 -4.65 -2.52
N GLY A 94 -5.34 -4.68 -1.85
CA GLY A 94 -6.08 -5.88 -1.47
C GLY A 94 -7.16 -6.30 -2.46
N HIS A 95 -8.24 -5.53 -2.62
CA HIS A 95 -9.38 -5.89 -3.48
C HIS A 95 -9.41 -5.02 -4.74
N VAL A 96 -9.19 -5.60 -5.92
CA VAL A 96 -9.09 -4.88 -7.19
C VAL A 96 -9.66 -5.72 -8.35
N PRO A 97 -10.64 -5.21 -9.12
CA PRO A 97 -11.16 -5.93 -10.28
C PRO A 97 -10.12 -5.96 -11.40
N MET A 98 -10.17 -7.00 -12.24
CA MET A 98 -9.10 -7.30 -13.20
C MET A 98 -8.75 -6.15 -14.15
N ASP A 99 -9.74 -5.35 -14.58
CA ASP A 99 -9.57 -4.20 -15.47
C ASP A 99 -8.76 -3.04 -14.84
N LYS A 100 -8.68 -3.00 -13.51
CA LYS A 100 -7.97 -1.96 -12.74
C LYS A 100 -6.56 -2.37 -12.28
N ILE A 101 -6.19 -3.64 -12.43
CA ILE A 101 -4.90 -4.16 -11.93
C ILE A 101 -3.72 -3.48 -12.62
N LYS A 102 -3.79 -3.30 -13.95
CA LYS A 102 -2.67 -2.74 -14.72
C LYS A 102 -2.36 -1.29 -14.33
N GLU A 103 -3.41 -0.48 -14.10
CA GLU A 103 -3.26 0.91 -13.64
C GLU A 103 -2.52 0.99 -12.29
N ASN A 104 -2.77 0.06 -11.37
CA ASN A 104 -2.06 0.04 -10.08
C ASN A 104 -0.56 -0.12 -10.26
N VAL A 105 -0.16 -1.07 -11.12
CA VAL A 105 1.26 -1.34 -11.37
C VAL A 105 1.90 -0.18 -12.11
N ASP A 106 1.23 0.39 -13.12
CA ASP A 106 1.75 1.54 -13.87
C ASP A 106 1.99 2.74 -12.96
N LYS A 107 1.01 3.07 -12.10
CA LYS A 107 1.15 4.15 -11.12
C LYS A 107 2.24 3.86 -10.11
N GLN A 108 2.35 2.65 -9.59
CA GLN A 108 3.40 2.32 -8.62
C GLN A 108 4.80 2.43 -9.23
N MET A 109 4.99 1.94 -10.45
CA MET A 109 6.28 2.05 -11.15
C MET A 109 6.68 3.51 -11.37
N GLU A 110 5.73 4.34 -11.81
CA GLU A 110 5.95 5.78 -12.03
C GLU A 110 6.23 6.54 -10.73
N ILE A 111 5.35 6.41 -9.73
CA ILE A 111 5.38 7.21 -8.49
C ILE A 111 6.50 6.75 -7.56
N CYS A 112 6.65 5.43 -7.40
CA CYS A 112 7.61 4.82 -6.49
C CYS A 112 8.92 4.40 -7.17
N LYS A 113 9.17 4.89 -8.40
CA LYS A 113 10.47 4.83 -9.06
C LYS A 113 10.99 3.40 -9.20
N GLU A 114 10.09 2.50 -9.60
CA GLU A 114 10.37 1.07 -9.78
C GLU A 114 10.87 0.36 -8.50
N ALA A 115 10.64 0.92 -7.30
CA ALA A 115 10.87 0.20 -6.05
C ALA A 115 10.07 -1.12 -6.05
N PRO A 116 10.59 -2.22 -5.48
CA PRO A 116 9.89 -3.50 -5.44
C PRO A 116 8.47 -3.37 -4.88
N PHE A 117 7.49 -3.90 -5.62
CA PHE A 117 6.09 -3.89 -5.19
C PHE A 117 5.72 -5.20 -4.50
N TYR A 118 5.00 -5.12 -3.38
CA TYR A 118 4.53 -6.25 -2.57
C TYR A 118 3.02 -6.16 -2.38
N THR A 119 2.24 -7.07 -2.95
CA THR A 119 0.77 -6.92 -3.01
C THR A 119 0.03 -8.03 -2.26
N LEU A 120 -1.07 -7.69 -1.58
CA LEU A 120 -1.94 -8.68 -0.93
C LEU A 120 -3.01 -9.21 -1.90
N GLY A 121 -2.63 -10.16 -2.77
CA GLY A 121 -3.49 -10.66 -3.84
C GLY A 121 -3.18 -9.94 -5.16
N PRO A 122 -4.08 -9.13 -5.75
CA PRO A 122 -5.36 -8.68 -5.19
C PRO A 122 -6.54 -9.63 -5.47
N LEU A 123 -7.55 -9.60 -4.60
CA LEU A 123 -8.83 -10.28 -4.80
C LEU A 123 -9.58 -9.62 -5.96
N THR A 124 -9.95 -10.44 -6.94
CA THR A 124 -10.65 -9.99 -8.17
C THR A 124 -12.17 -9.94 -8.02
N THR A 125 -12.71 -10.47 -6.92
CA THR A 125 -14.13 -10.42 -6.58
C THR A 125 -14.36 -10.63 -5.08
N ASP A 126 -15.45 -10.05 -4.55
CA ASP A 126 -15.78 -10.05 -3.12
C ASP A 126 -16.83 -11.11 -2.73
N ILE A 127 -17.28 -11.95 -3.67
CA ILE A 127 -18.48 -12.77 -3.52
C ILE A 127 -18.22 -14.23 -3.12
N ALA A 128 -16.96 -14.61 -2.87
CA ALA A 128 -16.57 -16.00 -2.64
C ALA A 128 -15.80 -16.24 -1.32
N PRO A 129 -16.33 -15.78 -0.17
CA PRO A 129 -15.66 -15.97 1.12
C PRO A 129 -15.42 -17.46 1.41
N GLY A 130 -14.23 -17.77 1.94
CA GLY A 130 -13.73 -19.15 2.11
C GLY A 130 -12.96 -19.68 0.90
N TYR A 131 -13.06 -18.99 -0.24
CA TYR A 131 -12.35 -19.31 -1.49
C TYR A 131 -11.46 -18.15 -1.96
N ASP A 132 -11.15 -17.20 -1.08
CA ASP A 132 -10.39 -15.99 -1.45
C ASP A 132 -8.96 -16.28 -1.91
N HIS A 133 -8.40 -17.43 -1.54
CA HIS A 133 -7.14 -17.91 -2.11
C HIS A 133 -7.21 -18.10 -3.63
N ILE A 134 -8.39 -18.39 -4.19
CA ILE A 134 -8.61 -18.50 -5.64
C ILE A 134 -8.88 -17.12 -6.24
N THR A 135 -9.75 -16.32 -5.61
CA THR A 135 -10.09 -14.98 -6.12
C THR A 135 -8.87 -14.06 -6.15
N SER A 136 -7.98 -14.21 -5.16
CA SER A 136 -6.71 -13.49 -5.07
C SER A 136 -5.62 -14.07 -5.97
N ALA A 137 -5.55 -15.39 -6.15
CA ALA A 137 -4.56 -16.00 -7.05
C ALA A 137 -4.67 -15.50 -8.49
N ILE A 138 -5.89 -15.22 -8.97
CA ILE A 138 -6.11 -14.64 -10.30
C ILE A 138 -5.45 -13.25 -10.38
N GLY A 139 -5.73 -12.37 -9.42
CA GLY A 139 -5.16 -11.03 -9.40
C GLY A 139 -3.66 -11.05 -9.15
N ALA A 140 -3.18 -11.92 -8.25
CA ALA A 140 -1.76 -12.11 -7.94
C ALA A 140 -0.95 -12.55 -9.15
N ALA A 141 -1.47 -13.51 -9.93
CA ALA A 141 -0.82 -13.93 -11.16
C ALA A 141 -0.75 -12.79 -12.20
N MET A 142 -1.83 -12.01 -12.33
CA MET A 142 -1.87 -10.86 -13.25
C MET A 142 -0.92 -9.74 -12.82
N ILE A 143 -0.96 -9.34 -11.55
CA ILE A 143 -0.16 -8.23 -11.03
C ILE A 143 1.33 -8.59 -10.97
N GLY A 144 1.64 -9.84 -10.63
CA GLY A 144 2.98 -10.41 -10.74
C GLY A 144 3.49 -10.41 -12.19
N TRP A 145 2.66 -10.80 -13.15
CA TRP A 145 3.02 -10.71 -14.57
C TRP A 145 3.29 -9.27 -15.03
N TYR A 146 2.59 -8.29 -14.46
CA TYR A 146 2.80 -6.87 -14.79
C TYR A 146 3.99 -6.22 -14.11
N GLY A 147 4.62 -6.84 -13.11
CA GLY A 147 5.88 -6.37 -12.52
C GLY A 147 5.96 -6.39 -10.98
N THR A 148 4.95 -6.89 -10.27
CA THR A 148 5.04 -7.03 -8.81
C THR A 148 6.14 -8.02 -8.41
N ALA A 149 6.95 -7.65 -7.41
CA ALA A 149 8.11 -8.42 -6.98
C ALA A 149 7.78 -9.49 -5.92
N MET A 150 6.79 -9.24 -5.07
CA MET A 150 6.36 -10.16 -4.00
C MET A 150 4.82 -10.20 -3.89
N LEU A 151 4.27 -11.38 -3.58
CA LEU A 151 2.83 -11.67 -3.55
C LEU A 151 2.44 -12.30 -2.20
#